data_AF-A0A072NMJ6-F1
#
_entry.id   AF-A0A072NMJ6-F1
#
_cell.length_a   1.000
_cell.length_b   1.000
_cell.length_c   1.000
_cell.angle_alpha   90.00
_cell.angle_beta   90.00
_cell.angle_gamma   90.00
#
_symmetry.space_group_name_H-M   'P 1'
#
loop_
_entity.id
_entity.type
_entity.pdbx_description
1 polymer ?
#
loop_
_entity_poly.entity_id
_entity_poly.type
_entity_poly.pdbx_seq_one_letter_code
_entity_poly.pdbx_strand_id
1 'polypeptide(L)'
;MKNVLINKIVEIVVTENQLRSFWKKLGNDLEFETLSNEQLMKLAMREIQEASLTELDSHLIDRGWRTRDEIEGKMIAEDNSNPRFHVELIDTDQEGTPSKILIDRMLELQCNECGFNFFIQDTDMDANTLICPKDGGKLTITGNNAKKINKN
;
A
#
# COMPACT_ATOMS: atom_id res chain seq x y z
N MET A 1 -11.59 13.70 8.93
CA MET A 1 -11.90 12.26 8.94
C MET A 1 -10.57 11.52 8.95
N LYS A 2 -10.49 10.39 9.63
CA LYS A 2 -9.26 9.60 9.74
C LYS A 2 -9.26 8.43 8.74
N ASN A 3 -8.46 8.54 7.69
CA ASN A 3 -8.29 7.50 6.68
C ASN A 3 -6.93 6.79 6.84
N VAL A 4 -6.88 5.49 6.58
CA VAL A 4 -5.63 4.72 6.57
C VAL A 4 -5.21 4.43 5.13
N LEU A 5 -3.97 4.77 4.80
CA LEU A 5 -3.34 4.51 3.51
C LEU A 5 -2.33 3.36 3.66
N ILE A 6 -2.45 2.33 2.83
CA ILE A 6 -1.52 1.19 2.79
C ILE A 6 -0.80 1.19 1.44
N ASN A 7 0.53 1.35 1.48
CA ASN A 7 1.36 1.56 0.30
C ASN A 7 2.33 0.40 0.07
N LYS A 8 2.40 -0.06 -1.19
CA LYS A 8 3.37 -1.07 -1.67
C LYS A 8 3.67 -1.00 -3.17
N ILE A 9 2.63 -1.04 -4.02
CA ILE A 9 2.66 -0.99 -5.51
C ILE A 9 1.41 -0.28 -6.03
N VAL A 10 0.29 -0.46 -5.33
CA VAL A 10 -0.97 0.26 -5.49
C VAL A 10 -1.30 0.99 -4.19
N GLU A 11 -1.93 2.17 -4.30
CA GLU A 11 -2.42 2.94 -3.16
C GLU A 11 -3.78 2.40 -2.75
N ILE A 12 -3.85 1.81 -1.55
CA ILE A 12 -5.08 1.28 -0.97
C ILE A 12 -5.51 2.20 0.17
N VAL A 13 -6.72 2.73 0.07
CA VAL A 13 -7.31 3.60 1.09
C VAL A 13 -8.43 2.87 1.79
N VAL A 14 -8.35 2.87 3.12
CA VAL A 14 -9.44 2.43 4.00
C VAL A 14 -9.95 3.65 4.73
N THR A 15 -11.16 4.09 4.36
CA THR A 15 -11.77 5.28 4.96
C THR A 15 -12.29 5.03 6.36
N GLU A 16 -12.45 6.10 7.14
CA GLU A 16 -13.04 6.01 8.48
C GLU A 16 -14.40 5.27 8.47
N ASN A 17 -15.24 5.52 7.46
CA ASN A 17 -16.55 4.87 7.33
C ASN A 17 -16.44 3.36 7.08
N GLN A 18 -15.42 2.91 6.34
CA GLN A 18 -15.15 1.50 6.13
C GLN A 18 -14.62 0.85 7.41
N LEU A 19 -13.67 1.49 8.09
CA LEU A 19 -13.17 1.03 9.37
C LEU A 19 -14.29 0.91 10.40
N ARG A 20 -15.22 1.87 10.45
CA ARG A 20 -16.42 1.82 11.31
C ARG A 20 -17.33 0.64 10.95
N SER A 21 -17.54 0.41 9.67
CA SER A 21 -18.38 -0.69 9.17
C SER A 21 -17.75 -2.05 9.48
N PHE A 22 -16.45 -2.18 9.25
CA PHE A 22 -15.69 -3.38 9.54
C PHE A 22 -15.59 -3.64 11.05
N TRP A 23 -15.35 -2.60 11.86
CA TRP A 23 -15.34 -2.70 13.32
C TRP A 23 -16.65 -3.24 13.89
N LYS A 24 -17.79 -2.76 13.36
CA LYS A 24 -19.13 -3.27 13.71
C LYS A 24 -19.32 -4.73 13.28
N LYS A 25 -18.85 -5.11 12.09
CA LYS A 25 -18.90 -6.49 11.59
C LYS A 25 -18.17 -7.48 12.51
N LEU A 26 -17.08 -7.04 13.13
CA LEU A 26 -16.29 -7.85 14.07
C LEU A 26 -16.98 -8.05 15.44
N GLY A 27 -18.07 -7.34 15.73
CA GLY A 27 -18.85 -7.53 16.96
C GLY A 27 -18.14 -7.07 18.24
N ASN A 28 -17.31 -6.03 18.17
CA ASN A 28 -16.57 -5.52 19.33
C ASN A 28 -17.45 -4.64 20.24
N ASP A 29 -17.20 -4.71 21.55
CA ASP A 29 -17.91 -3.94 22.58
C ASP A 29 -17.36 -2.52 22.79
N LEU A 30 -16.18 -2.21 22.23
CA LEU A 30 -15.58 -0.88 22.34
C LEU A 30 -16.14 0.06 21.27
N GLU A 31 -16.39 1.31 21.66
CA GLU A 31 -16.72 2.38 20.72
C GLU A 31 -15.54 2.63 19.77
N PHE A 32 -15.84 2.81 18.48
CA PHE A 32 -14.83 3.01 17.44
C PHE A 32 -13.92 4.22 17.74
N GLU A 33 -14.49 5.26 18.33
CA GLU A 33 -13.87 6.52 18.72
C GLU A 33 -12.76 6.33 19.76
N THR A 34 -12.78 5.22 20.50
CA THR A 34 -11.78 4.91 21.52
C THR A 34 -10.53 4.23 20.95
N LEU A 35 -10.56 3.84 19.67
CA LEU A 35 -9.42 3.19 19.03
C LEU A 35 -8.24 4.17 18.89
N SER A 36 -7.07 3.72 19.35
CA SER A 36 -5.81 4.43 19.12
C SER A 36 -5.44 4.43 17.64
N ASN A 37 -4.55 5.35 17.25
CA ASN A 37 -4.03 5.40 15.88
C ASN A 37 -3.41 4.05 15.45
N GLU A 38 -2.69 3.37 16.35
CA GLU A 38 -2.11 2.04 16.10
C GLU A 38 -3.20 0.98 15.88
N GLN A 39 -4.27 1.01 16.67
CA GLN A 39 -5.40 0.09 16.52
C GLN A 39 -6.15 0.33 15.21
N LEU A 40 -6.31 1.59 14.78
CA LEU A 40 -6.91 1.95 13.49
C LEU A 40 -6.09 1.40 12.31
N MET A 41 -4.75 1.57 12.35
CA MET A 41 -3.86 1.05 11.31
C MET A 41 -3.91 -0.49 11.25
N LYS A 42 -3.88 -1.17 12.41
CA LYS A 42 -4.03 -2.64 12.47
C LYS A 42 -5.39 -3.12 11.95
N LEU A 43 -6.46 -2.38 12.25
CA LEU A 43 -7.80 -2.68 11.77
C LEU A 43 -7.89 -2.58 10.25
N ALA A 44 -7.30 -1.54 9.66
CA ALA A 44 -7.23 -1.37 8.21
C ALA A 44 -6.46 -2.51 7.53
N MET A 45 -5.30 -2.90 8.08
CA MET A 45 -4.53 -4.03 7.55
C MET A 45 -5.33 -5.33 7.59
N ARG A 46 -6.10 -5.55 8.66
CA ARG A 46 -6.96 -6.72 8.81
C ARG A 46 -8.11 -6.71 7.79
N GLU A 47 -8.75 -5.56 7.57
CA GLU A 47 -9.81 -5.41 6.56
C GLU A 47 -9.31 -5.81 5.17
N ILE A 48 -8.13 -5.32 4.78
CA ILE A 48 -7.51 -5.65 3.49
C ILE A 48 -7.10 -7.12 3.38
N GLN A 49 -6.66 -7.74 4.48
CA GLN A 49 -6.34 -9.18 4.49
C GLN A 49 -7.57 -10.07 4.36
N GLU A 50 -8.72 -9.62 4.87
CA GLU A 50 -9.99 -10.36 4.82
C GLU A 50 -10.82 -10.04 3.57
N ALA A 51 -10.45 -9.00 2.80
CA ALA A 51 -11.15 -8.58 1.59
C ALA A 51 -10.96 -9.57 0.43
N SER A 52 -12.05 -9.85 -0.28
CA SER A 52 -12.01 -10.53 -1.58
C SER A 52 -11.38 -9.64 -2.65
N LEU A 53 -10.98 -10.23 -3.79
CA LEU A 53 -10.41 -9.48 -4.92
C LEU A 53 -11.33 -8.36 -5.41
N THR A 54 -12.64 -8.59 -5.44
CA THR A 54 -13.63 -7.58 -5.85
C THR A 54 -13.78 -6.47 -4.81
N GLU A 55 -13.65 -6.79 -3.52
CA GLU A 55 -13.71 -5.79 -2.45
C GLU A 55 -12.44 -4.93 -2.44
N LEU A 56 -11.26 -5.51 -2.71
CA LEU A 56 -9.99 -4.79 -2.83
C LEU A 56 -10.03 -3.69 -3.88
N ASP A 57 -10.70 -3.90 -5.01
CA ASP A 57 -10.86 -2.89 -6.06
C ASP A 57 -11.55 -1.61 -5.53
N SER A 58 -12.43 -1.73 -4.54
CA SER A 58 -13.13 -0.58 -3.94
C SER A 58 -12.25 0.30 -3.02
N HIS A 59 -11.05 -0.19 -2.69
CA HIS A 59 -10.07 0.54 -1.89
C HIS A 59 -8.99 1.22 -2.74
N LEU A 60 -8.93 0.94 -4.04
CA LEU A 60 -7.89 1.47 -4.92
C LEU A 60 -8.18 2.91 -5.31
N ILE A 61 -7.20 3.79 -5.11
CA ILE A 61 -7.25 5.17 -5.64
C ILE A 61 -7.22 5.14 -7.18
N ASP A 62 -7.92 6.08 -7.82
CA ASP A 62 -8.06 6.20 -9.28
C ASP A 62 -8.71 4.98 -9.98
N ARG A 63 -9.28 4.04 -9.21
CA ARG A 63 -10.11 2.94 -9.73
C ARG A 63 -11.47 2.93 -9.02
N GLY A 64 -12.54 3.10 -9.78
CA GLY A 64 -13.89 3.18 -9.22
C GLY A 64 -14.22 4.57 -8.69
N TRP A 65 -14.68 4.67 -7.43
CA TRP A 65 -15.24 5.90 -6.85
C TRP A 65 -14.27 6.68 -5.96
N ARG A 66 -13.04 6.19 -5.78
CA ARG A 66 -12.04 6.76 -4.89
C ARG A 66 -11.30 7.93 -5.52
N THR A 67 -11.15 9.00 -4.76
CA THR A 67 -10.55 10.26 -5.23
C THR A 67 -9.31 10.60 -4.44
N ARG A 68 -8.38 11.33 -5.07
CA ARG A 68 -7.13 11.76 -4.43
C ARG A 68 -7.36 12.64 -3.19
N ASP A 69 -8.46 13.36 -3.12
CA ASP A 69 -8.86 14.14 -1.94
C ASP A 69 -8.95 13.27 -0.67
N GLU A 70 -9.17 11.95 -0.78
CA GLU A 70 -9.23 11.03 0.36
C GLU A 70 -7.86 10.69 0.97
N ILE A 71 -6.77 11.05 0.28
CA ILE A 71 -5.39 10.96 0.76
C ILE A 71 -4.76 12.34 0.99
N GLU A 72 -5.41 13.42 0.57
CA GLU A 72 -4.96 14.79 0.84
C GLU A 72 -5.34 15.20 2.26
N GLY A 73 -4.35 15.21 3.15
CA GLY A 73 -4.55 15.56 4.54
C GLY A 73 -3.28 15.46 5.36
N LYS A 74 -3.38 15.79 6.64
CA LYS A 74 -2.24 15.72 7.56
C LYS A 74 -1.98 14.28 7.99
N MET A 75 -0.78 13.78 7.72
CA MET A 75 -0.33 12.52 8.33
C MET A 75 -0.22 12.70 9.85
N ILE A 76 -0.90 11.83 10.60
CA ILE A 76 -0.95 11.86 12.07
C ILE A 76 -0.28 10.65 12.72
N ALA A 77 -0.04 9.57 11.97
CA ALA A 77 0.79 8.43 12.37
C ALA A 77 1.28 7.65 11.15
N GLU A 78 2.38 6.90 11.32
CA GLU A 78 2.91 5.96 10.33
C GLU A 78 3.40 4.68 11.00
N ASP A 79 3.38 3.57 10.25
CA ASP A 79 4.02 2.31 10.60
C ASP A 79 4.74 1.75 9.36
N ASN A 80 6.07 1.68 9.44
CA ASN A 80 6.95 1.10 8.43
C ASN A 80 7.77 -0.07 9.00
N SER A 81 7.28 -0.71 10.07
CA SER A 81 7.96 -1.85 10.68
C SER A 81 7.91 -3.12 9.82
N ASN A 82 6.95 -3.20 8.89
CA ASN A 82 6.79 -4.34 7.99
C ASN A 82 7.43 -4.05 6.63
N PRO A 83 8.45 -4.81 6.20
CA PRO A 83 9.11 -4.57 4.90
C PRO A 83 8.19 -4.77 3.69
N ARG A 84 7.01 -5.38 3.89
CA ARG A 84 6.03 -5.62 2.83
C ARG A 84 4.99 -4.52 2.68
N PHE A 85 4.83 -3.63 3.66
CA PHE A 85 3.76 -2.62 3.66
C PHE A 85 4.21 -1.38 4.43
N HIS A 86 4.01 -0.20 3.85
CA HIS A 86 4.04 1.06 4.61
C HIS A 86 2.61 1.48 4.90
N VAL A 87 2.28 1.81 6.14
CA VAL A 87 0.93 2.23 6.56
C VAL A 87 0.97 3.65 7.11
N GLU A 88 0.04 4.49 6.66
CA GLU A 88 -0.16 5.85 7.19
C GLU A 88 -1.57 6.03 7.69
N LEU A 89 -1.71 6.84 8.73
CA LEU A 89 -2.99 7.38 9.14
C LEU A 89 -3.01 8.87 8.81
N ILE A 90 -3.98 9.28 8.00
CA ILE A 90 -4.15 10.63 7.47
C ILE A 90 -5.44 11.22 8.05
N ASP A 91 -5.37 12.46 8.53
CA ASP A 91 -6.54 13.27 8.87
C ASP A 91 -6.86 14.23 7.73
N THR A 92 -7.93 13.95 6.99
CA THR A 92 -8.36 14.74 5.83
C THR A 92 -9.10 16.03 6.19
N ASP A 93 -9.43 16.27 7.47
CA ASP A 93 -10.03 17.55 7.89
C ASP A 93 -8.97 18.61 8.21
N GLN A 94 -7.70 18.20 8.25
CA GLN A 94 -6.57 19.09 8.49
C GLN A 94 -5.77 19.27 7.21
N GLU A 95 -5.51 20.52 6.85
CA GLU A 95 -4.53 20.81 5.80
C GLU A 95 -3.20 20.17 6.16
N GLY A 96 -2.69 19.41 5.21
CA GLY A 96 -1.43 18.72 5.33
C GLY A 96 -1.13 18.04 4.02
N THR A 97 0.16 17.88 3.75
CA THR A 97 0.59 17.02 2.66
C THR A 97 0.78 15.65 3.28
N PRO A 98 0.10 14.59 2.80
CA PRO A 98 0.44 13.24 3.21
C PRO A 98 1.92 13.01 2.96
N SER A 99 2.56 12.17 3.76
CA SER A 99 3.93 11.79 3.47
C SER A 99 3.89 11.09 2.10
N LYS A 100 4.55 11.69 1.10
CA LYS A 100 4.76 11.01 -0.17
C LYS A 100 5.73 9.87 0.14
N ILE A 101 5.20 8.70 0.48
CA ILE A 101 6.01 7.51 0.67
C ILE A 101 6.68 7.19 -0.65
N LEU A 102 8.00 7.30 -0.59
CA LEU A 102 8.90 6.69 -1.53
C LEU A 102 8.75 5.17 -1.42
N ILE A 103 8.09 4.56 -2.40
CA ILE A 103 8.47 3.20 -2.79
C ILE A 103 9.83 3.35 -3.46
N ASP A 104 10.88 3.03 -2.70
CA ASP A 104 12.25 3.03 -3.18
C ASP A 104 12.34 1.94 -4.27
N ARG A 105 12.31 2.40 -5.52
CA ARG A 105 12.66 1.72 -6.78
C ARG A 105 12.38 0.21 -6.82
N MET A 106 11.37 -0.20 -7.57
CA MET A 106 11.25 -1.61 -7.97
C MET A 106 11.90 -1.84 -9.33
N LEU A 107 12.79 -2.83 -9.40
CA LEU A 107 13.27 -3.38 -10.66
C LEU A 107 12.30 -4.46 -11.14
N GLU A 108 11.75 -4.25 -12.33
CA GLU A 108 11.00 -5.28 -13.05
C GLU A 108 11.97 -6.15 -13.84
N LEU A 109 11.84 -7.46 -13.66
CA LEU A 109 12.64 -8.48 -14.29
C LEU A 109 11.75 -9.41 -15.09
N GLN A 110 12.20 -9.79 -16.29
CA GLN A 110 11.58 -10.81 -17.12
C GLN A 110 12.57 -11.94 -17.39
N CYS A 111 12.12 -13.18 -17.26
CA CYS A 111 12.88 -14.34 -17.71
C CYS A 111 12.91 -14.40 -19.25
N ASN A 112 14.10 -14.54 -19.81
CA ASN A 112 14.32 -14.64 -21.25
C ASN A 112 13.84 -15.97 -21.85
N GLU A 113 13.67 -17.00 -21.01
CA GLU A 113 13.33 -18.35 -21.45
C GLU A 113 11.82 -18.61 -21.36
N CYS A 114 11.21 -18.42 -20.19
CA CYS A 114 9.77 -18.64 -20.01
C CYS A 114 8.90 -17.38 -19.99
N GLY A 115 9.48 -16.19 -20.16
CA GLY A 115 8.75 -14.92 -20.16
C GLY A 115 8.14 -14.52 -18.80
N PHE A 116 8.52 -15.19 -17.71
CA PHE A 116 8.00 -14.93 -16.37
C PHE A 116 8.48 -13.57 -15.85
N ASN A 117 7.54 -12.71 -15.46
CA ASN A 117 7.82 -11.36 -14.95
C ASN A 117 7.66 -11.31 -13.43
N PHE A 118 8.57 -10.61 -12.76
CA PHE A 118 8.50 -10.35 -11.32
C PHE A 118 9.27 -9.10 -10.92
N PHE A 119 9.04 -8.63 -9.70
CA PHE A 119 9.61 -7.39 -9.17
C PHE A 119 10.53 -7.69 -8.00
N ILE A 120 11.65 -6.97 -7.91
CA ILE A 120 12.52 -6.96 -6.74
C ILE A 120 12.63 -5.54 -6.18
N GLN A 121 12.77 -5.46 -4.86
CA GLN A 121 12.89 -4.22 -4.11
C GLN A 121 14.35 -3.75 -3.98
N ASP A 122 15.31 -4.68 -4.00
CA ASP A 122 16.73 -4.36 -3.90
C ASP A 122 17.29 -4.01 -5.29
N THR A 123 17.50 -2.72 -5.54
CA THR A 123 18.03 -2.25 -6.83
C THR A 123 19.53 -2.26 -6.96
N ASP A 124 20.24 -2.49 -5.85
CA ASP A 124 21.70 -2.55 -5.84
C ASP A 124 22.21 -3.98 -6.04
N MET A 125 21.29 -4.95 -6.13
CA MET A 125 21.59 -6.35 -6.42
C MET A 125 22.09 -6.51 -7.86
N ASP A 126 23.20 -7.24 -8.04
CA ASP A 126 23.71 -7.57 -9.37
C ASP A 126 22.73 -8.52 -10.08
N ALA A 127 22.00 -8.00 -11.07
CA ALA A 127 21.01 -8.75 -11.83
C ALA A 127 21.58 -10.02 -12.51
N ASN A 128 22.91 -10.10 -12.71
CA ASN A 128 23.56 -11.30 -13.23
C ASN A 128 23.59 -12.46 -12.22
N THR A 129 23.36 -12.19 -10.94
CA THR A 129 23.29 -13.19 -9.87
C THR A 129 21.90 -13.77 -9.67
N LEU A 130 20.88 -13.14 -10.27
CA LEU A 130 19.49 -13.55 -10.15
C LEU A 130 19.12 -14.55 -11.23
N ILE A 131 18.35 -15.56 -10.83
CA ILE A 131 17.81 -16.60 -11.71
C ILE A 131 16.29 -16.61 -11.64
N CYS A 132 15.65 -17.02 -12.72
CA CYS A 132 14.20 -17.13 -12.74
C CYS A 132 13.72 -18.18 -11.72
N PRO A 133 12.76 -17.85 -10.84
CA PRO A 133 12.24 -18.80 -9.85
C PRO A 133 11.40 -19.92 -10.48
N LYS A 134 11.02 -19.79 -11.76
CA LYS A 134 10.16 -20.75 -12.47
C LYS A 134 10.97 -21.84 -13.17
N ASP A 135 12.08 -21.48 -13.80
CA ASP A 135 12.87 -22.38 -14.67
C ASP A 135 14.39 -22.23 -14.51
N GLY A 136 14.87 -21.33 -13.65
CA GLY A 136 16.30 -21.05 -13.47
C GLY A 136 16.92 -20.25 -14.63
N GLY A 137 16.12 -19.81 -15.60
CA GLY A 137 16.58 -19.08 -16.77
C GLY A 137 17.11 -17.68 -16.44
N LYS A 138 17.84 -17.10 -17.40
CA LYS A 138 18.42 -15.76 -17.25
C LYS A 138 17.35 -14.67 -17.29
N LEU A 139 17.62 -13.60 -16.57
CA LEU A 139 16.72 -12.46 -16.42
C LEU A 139 17.23 -11.25 -17.20
N THR A 140 16.29 -10.42 -17.65
CA THR A 140 16.56 -9.09 -18.18
C THR A 140 15.74 -8.08 -17.39
N ILE A 141 16.35 -6.95 -17.05
CA ILE A 141 15.62 -5.82 -16.47
C ILE A 141 14.77 -5.21 -17.58
N THR A 142 13.45 -5.28 -17.42
CA THR A 142 12.48 -4.79 -18.42
C THR A 142 11.92 -3.42 -18.07
N GLY A 143 12.06 -3.00 -16.82
CA GLY A 143 11.60 -1.70 -16.37
C GLY A 143 12.26 -1.31 -15.06
N ASN A 144 12.63 -0.04 -14.96
CA ASN A 144 12.96 0.57 -13.69
C ASN A 144 11.78 1.46 -13.32
N ASN A 145 10.86 0.93 -12.51
CA ASN A 145 9.64 1.66 -12.13
C ASN A 145 9.98 2.64 -11.00
N ALA A 146 10.83 3.62 -11.31
CA ALA A 146 11.11 4.76 -10.46
C ALA A 146 10.09 5.87 -10.75
N LYS A 147 8.89 5.77 -10.19
CA LYS A 147 8.02 6.96 -10.09
C LYS A 147 8.51 7.85 -8.96
N LYS A 148 9.46 8.73 -9.28
CA LYS A 148 9.75 9.92 -8.47
C LYS A 148 8.75 11.01 -8.85
N ILE A 149 7.86 11.37 -7.92
CA ILE A 149 7.08 12.61 -8.04
C ILE A 149 7.63 13.57 -6.97
N ASN A 150 8.26 14.65 -7.43
CA ASN A 150 9.05 15.54 -6.58
C ASN A 150 8.22 16.23 -5.49
N LYS A 151 8.89 16.41 -4.35
CA LYS A 151 8.50 17.26 -3.23
C LYS A 151 8.59 18.73 -3.65
N ASN A 152 7.54 19.48 -3.34
CA ASN A 152 7.65 20.78 -2.69
C ASN A 152 6.88 20.66 -1.38
#